data_AF-A0A174J9Z1-F1
#
_entry.id   AF-A0A174J9Z1-F1
#
_cell.length_a   1.000
_cell.length_b   1.000
_cell.length_c   1.000
_cell.angle_alpha   90.00
_cell.angle_beta   90.00
_cell.angle_gamma   90.00
#
_symmetry.space_group_name_H-M   'P 1'
#
loop_
_entity.id
_entity.type
_entity.pdbx_description
1 polymer ?
#
loop_
_entity_poly.entity_id
_entity_poly.type
_entity_poly.pdbx_seq_one_letter_code
_entity_poly.pdbx_strand_id
1 'polypeptide(L)'
;MDCLCDISYINELSFYVFCLKGFTTNPLSRYSKKRNRIELEILLPFDKFETANDSQCVEILKQSILDAIENYKNKNIPQQYIDVIVEKMKASINE
;
A
#
# COMPACT_ATOMS: atom_id res chain seq x y z
N MET A 1 4.89 -30.57 3.26
CA MET A 1 3.42 -30.42 3.24
C MET A 1 3.03 -29.46 4.33
N ASP A 2 2.46 -28.34 3.91
CA ASP A 2 1.54 -27.44 4.61
C ASP A 2 1.99 -26.77 5.92
N CYS A 3 2.76 -25.69 5.78
CA CYS A 3 2.69 -24.55 6.71
C CYS A 3 2.34 -23.23 6.00
N LEU A 4 1.82 -23.31 4.76
CA LEU A 4 1.19 -22.21 4.04
C LEU A 4 -0.26 -21.96 4.48
N CYS A 5 -0.74 -22.66 5.51
CA CYS A 5 -2.07 -22.41 6.09
C CYS A 5 -2.13 -20.98 6.66
N ASP A 6 -3.11 -20.23 6.14
CA ASP A 6 -3.72 -19.01 6.69
C ASP A 6 -3.34 -17.63 6.10
N ILE A 7 -2.88 -17.52 4.85
CA ILE A 7 -3.11 -16.28 4.02
C ILE A 7 -4.46 -16.30 3.29
N SER A 8 -5.26 -17.34 3.48
CA SER A 8 -6.66 -17.42 3.04
C SER A 8 -7.57 -16.32 3.64
N TYR A 9 -7.01 -15.32 4.31
CA TYR A 9 -7.74 -14.33 5.11
C TYR A 9 -7.21 -12.89 4.95
N ILE A 10 -6.59 -12.51 3.84
CA ILE A 10 -6.61 -11.09 3.42
C ILE A 10 -7.35 -11.00 2.11
N ASN A 11 -8.59 -10.53 2.19
CA ASN A 11 -9.55 -10.47 1.11
C ASN A 11 -9.45 -9.16 0.32
N GLU A 12 -8.98 -8.10 0.96
CA GLU A 12 -8.98 -6.76 0.40
C GLU A 12 -7.75 -5.98 0.85
N LEU A 13 -7.15 -5.26 -0.10
CA LEU A 13 -6.13 -4.26 0.13
C LEU A 13 -6.70 -2.92 -0.36
N SER A 14 -6.91 -1.98 0.55
CA SER A 14 -7.47 -0.67 0.26
C SER A 14 -6.42 0.41 0.46
N PHE A 15 -6.34 1.35 -0.49
CA PHE A 15 -5.47 2.50 -0.43
C PHE A 15 -6.29 3.78 -0.37
N TYR A 16 -5.89 4.70 0.51
CA TYR A 16 -6.45 6.05 0.60
C TYR A 16 -5.34 7.04 0.29
N VAL A 17 -5.37 7.63 -0.91
CA VAL A 17 -4.35 8.59 -1.34
C VAL A 17 -4.83 10.01 -1.09
N PHE A 18 -4.07 10.77 -0.32
CA PHE A 18 -4.33 12.17 -0.04
C PHE A 18 -3.20 13.03 -0.61
N CYS A 19 -3.52 13.86 -1.60
CA CYS A 19 -2.60 14.85 -2.15
C CYS A 19 -2.85 16.20 -1.47
N LEU A 20 -1.98 16.57 -0.52
CA LEU A 20 -2.19 17.73 0.37
C LEU A 20 -0.96 18.65 0.38
N LYS A 21 -1.18 19.93 0.69
CA LYS A 21 -0.11 20.93 0.87
C LYS A 21 0.11 21.21 2.35
N GLY A 22 1.37 21.20 2.80
CA GLY A 22 1.74 21.59 4.17
C GLY A 22 1.26 20.66 5.29
N PHE A 23 1.09 19.36 5.02
CA PHE A 23 0.73 18.38 6.07
C PHE A 23 1.95 17.96 6.89
N THR A 24 1.73 17.66 8.18
CA THR A 24 2.76 17.17 9.11
C THR A 24 2.36 15.86 9.79
N THR A 25 1.22 15.29 9.40
CA THR A 25 0.70 14.05 9.97
C THR A 25 1.36 12.84 9.34
N ASN A 26 1.54 11.78 10.12
CA ASN A 26 1.99 10.49 9.59
C ASN A 26 0.80 9.72 9.00
N PRO A 27 0.99 9.02 7.87
CA PRO A 27 -0.04 8.15 7.31
C PRO A 27 -0.43 7.06 8.31
N LEU A 28 -1.74 6.77 8.42
CA LEU A 28 -2.22 5.65 9.22
C LEU A 28 -2.28 4.39 8.37
N SER A 29 -1.85 3.27 8.96
CA SER A 29 -2.08 1.94 8.41
C SER A 29 -2.84 1.08 9.41
N ARG A 30 -3.77 0.25 8.91
CA ARG A 30 -4.64 -0.57 9.74
C ARG A 30 -4.83 -1.95 9.12
N TYR A 31 -4.89 -2.96 9.99
CA TYR A 31 -5.44 -4.27 9.65
C TYR A 31 -6.77 -4.46 10.37
N SER A 32 -7.82 -4.78 9.60
CA SER A 32 -9.13 -5.17 10.11
C SER A 32 -9.24 -6.69 10.12
N LYS A 33 -9.06 -7.31 11.29
CA LYS A 33 -9.23 -8.78 11.46
C LYS A 33 -10.64 -9.26 11.12
N LYS A 34 -11.68 -8.44 11.40
CA LYS A 34 -13.07 -8.81 11.10
C LYS A 34 -13.34 -8.89 9.60
N ARG A 35 -12.72 -7.99 8.81
CA ARG A 35 -12.90 -7.91 7.36
C ARG A 35 -11.77 -8.53 6.57
N ASN A 36 -10.73 -9.01 7.24
CA ASN A 36 -9.55 -9.56 6.58
C ASN A 36 -8.99 -8.57 5.57
N ARG A 37 -8.78 -7.34 6.02
CA ARG A 37 -8.49 -6.20 5.14
C ARG A 37 -7.33 -5.37 5.67
N ILE A 38 -6.42 -5.00 4.77
CA ILE A 38 -5.38 -3.99 5.03
C ILE A 38 -5.84 -2.67 4.43
N GLU A 39 -5.75 -1.60 5.22
CA GLU A 39 -6.05 -0.23 4.83
C GLU A 39 -4.78 0.60 4.99
N LEU A 40 -4.32 1.22 3.91
CA LEU A 40 -3.10 2.04 3.89
C LEU A 40 -3.44 3.47 3.47
N GLU A 41 -3.11 4.44 4.29
CA GLU A 41 -3.10 5.84 3.88
C GLU A 41 -1.77 6.20 3.23
N ILE A 42 -1.84 6.96 2.15
CA ILE A 42 -0.69 7.46 1.40
C ILE A 42 -0.84 8.98 1.34
N LEU A 43 0.11 9.69 1.95
CA LEU A 43 0.13 11.15 1.93
C LEU A 43 1.16 11.62 0.90
N LEU A 44 0.72 12.36 -0.11
CA LEU A 44 1.57 12.88 -1.15
C LEU A 44 1.60 14.41 -1.12
N PRO A 45 2.81 15.02 -1.13
CA PRO A 45 2.93 16.47 -1.27
C PRO A 45 2.31 16.93 -2.59
N PHE A 46 1.35 17.84 -2.52
CA PHE A 46 0.71 18.40 -3.70
C PHE A 46 1.72 19.00 -4.70
N ASP A 47 2.77 19.64 -4.18
CA ASP A 47 3.81 20.28 -4.99
C ASP A 47 4.57 19.28 -5.91
N LYS A 48 4.55 17.97 -5.62
CA LYS A 48 5.11 16.94 -6.52
C LYS A 48 4.33 16.79 -7.83
N PHE A 49 3.06 17.20 -7.83
CA PHE A 49 2.18 17.09 -9.00
C PHE A 49 2.08 18.40 -9.78
N GLU A 50 2.37 19.56 -9.18
CA GLU A 50 2.25 20.87 -9.84
C GLU A 50 3.10 20.98 -11.11
N THR A 51 4.27 20.34 -11.14
CA THR A 51 5.21 20.38 -12.27
C THR A 51 5.32 19.07 -13.04
N ALA A 52 4.54 18.05 -12.67
CA ALA A 52 4.58 16.73 -13.29
C ALA A 52 3.65 16.67 -14.50
N ASN A 53 4.10 16.05 -15.58
CA ASN A 53 3.20 15.66 -16.67
C ASN A 53 2.40 14.40 -16.30
N ASP A 54 1.38 14.06 -17.09
CA ASP A 54 0.47 12.95 -16.81
C ASP A 54 1.20 11.61 -16.57
N SER A 55 2.24 11.32 -17.37
CA SER A 55 3.02 10.09 -17.19
C SER A 55 3.78 10.10 -15.87
N GLN A 56 4.37 11.24 -15.50
CA GLN A 56 5.05 11.39 -14.21
C GLN A 56 4.07 11.29 -13.04
N CYS A 57 2.86 11.84 -13.17
CA CYS A 57 1.80 11.73 -12.16
C CYS A 57 1.42 10.26 -11.92
N VAL A 58 1.28 9.46 -12.99
CA VAL A 58 1.00 8.02 -12.89
C VAL A 58 2.15 7.30 -12.17
N GLU A 59 3.40 7.55 -12.55
CA GLU A 59 4.55 6.92 -11.91
C GLU A 59 4.69 7.30 -10.42
N ILE A 60 4.43 8.57 -10.07
CA ILE A 60 4.38 9.01 -8.68
C ILE A 60 3.35 8.20 -7.88
N LEU A 61 2.15 8.01 -8.41
CA LEU A 61 1.10 7.24 -7.73
C LEU A 61 1.47 5.77 -7.60
N LYS A 62 1.98 5.14 -8.68
CA LYS A 62 2.41 3.74 -8.69
C LYS A 62 3.50 3.49 -7.64
N GLN A 63 4.56 4.29 -7.65
CA GLN A 63 5.65 4.14 -6.69
C GLN A 63 5.17 4.35 -5.26
N SER A 64 4.29 5.34 -5.04
CA SER A 64 3.78 5.62 -3.69
C SER A 64 2.94 4.47 -3.12
N ILE A 65 2.18 3.77 -3.98
CA ILE A 65 1.42 2.58 -3.60
C ILE A 65 2.36 1.42 -3.25
N LEU A 66 3.38 1.19 -4.08
CA LEU A 66 4.39 0.16 -3.84
C LEU A 66 5.16 0.42 -2.54
N ASP A 67 5.64 1.65 -2.35
CA ASP A 67 6.35 2.05 -1.13
C ASP A 67 5.48 1.83 0.12
N ALA A 68 4.19 2.15 0.05
CA ALA A 68 3.28 1.99 1.18
C ALA A 68 3.08 0.52 1.58
N ILE A 69 2.96 -0.40 0.61
CA ILE A 69 2.80 -1.82 0.90
C ILE A 69 4.13 -2.50 1.28
N GLU A 70 5.26 -2.09 0.69
CA GLU A 70 6.59 -2.61 1.04
C GLU A 70 6.99 -2.24 2.48
N ASN A 71 6.63 -1.04 2.92
CA ASN A 71 6.92 -0.57 4.27
C ASN A 71 5.87 -1.03 5.30
N TYR A 72 4.79 -1.70 4.86
CA TYR A 72 3.75 -2.16 5.77
C TYR A 72 4.26 -3.27 6.68
N LYS A 73 4.05 -3.10 7.99
CA LYS A 73 4.38 -4.10 9.01
C LYS A 73 3.21 -4.25 9.96
N ASN A 74 2.86 -5.49 10.28
CA ASN A 74 1.83 -5.77 11.27
C ASN A 74 2.22 -6.96 12.14
N LYS A 75 2.22 -6.79 13.46
CA LYS A 75 2.56 -7.88 14.39
C LYS A 75 1.60 -9.08 14.34
N ASN A 76 0.39 -8.88 13.81
CA ASN A 76 -0.63 -9.93 13.73
C ASN A 76 -0.64 -10.64 12.36
N ILE A 77 0.20 -10.20 11.40
CA ILE A 77 0.31 -10.79 10.08
C ILE A 77 1.77 -11.19 9.88
N PRO A 78 2.08 -12.48 9.68
CA PRO A 78 3.43 -12.91 9.35
C PRO A 78 3.99 -12.16 8.12
N GLN A 79 5.25 -11.72 8.21
CA GLN A 79 5.87 -10.89 7.17
C GLN A 79 5.88 -11.57 5.79
N GLN A 80 6.16 -12.88 5.76
CA GLN A 80 6.14 -13.69 4.53
C GLN A 80 4.83 -13.55 3.73
N TYR A 81 3.71 -13.21 4.39
CA TYR A 81 2.42 -13.02 3.74
C TYR A 81 2.27 -11.62 3.14
N ILE A 82 2.80 -10.62 3.83
CA ILE A 82 2.92 -9.26 3.30
C ILE A 82 3.83 -9.29 2.07
N ASP A 83 4.93 -10.02 2.12
CA ASP A 83 5.88 -10.16 1.01
C ASP A 83 5.19 -10.75 -0.24
N VAL A 84 4.34 -11.77 -0.09
CA VAL A 84 3.53 -12.33 -1.20
C VAL A 84 2.57 -11.28 -1.79
N ILE A 85 1.96 -10.43 -0.95
CA ILE A 85 1.08 -9.34 -1.41
C ILE A 85 1.88 -8.29 -2.19
N VAL A 86 3.05 -7.90 -1.69
CA VAL A 86 3.97 -6.96 -2.35
C VAL A 86 4.34 -7.46 -3.74
N GLU A 87 4.76 -8.72 -3.89
CA GLU A 87 5.15 -9.27 -5.18
C GLU A 87 3.98 -9.32 -6.18
N LYS A 88 2.77 -9.63 -5.70
CA LYS A 88 1.56 -9.55 -6.54
C LYS A 88 1.27 -8.11 -6.99
N MET A 89 1.39 -7.14 -6.09
CA MET A 89 1.16 -5.73 -6.42
C MET A 89 2.20 -5.20 -7.41
N LYS A 90 3.47 -5.58 -7.27
CA LYS A 90 4.53 -5.25 -8.24
C LYS A 90 4.22 -5.78 -9.62
N ALA A 91 3.73 -7.02 -9.73
CA ALA A 91 3.32 -7.58 -11.00
C ALA A 91 2.15 -6.78 -11.61
N SER A 92 1.09 -6.53 -10.83
CA SER A 92 -0.12 -5.86 -11.34
C SER A 92 0.04 -4.38 -11.67
N ILE A 93 0.97 -3.67 -11.04
CA ILE A 93 1.21 -2.23 -11.29
C ILE A 93 2.05 -2.00 -12.56
N ASN A 94 2.84 -2.99 -12.96
CA ASN A 94 3.74 -2.92 -14.09
C ASN A 94 3.20 -3.60 -15.37
N GLU A 95 2.07 -4.31 -15.28
CA GLU A 95 1.24 -4.71 -16.43
C GLU A 95 0.48 -3.51 -17.02
#